data_AF-A0A2D9J1I7-F1
#
_entry.id   AF-A0A2D9J1I7-F1
#
_cell.length_a   1.000
_cell.length_b   1.000
_cell.length_c   1.000
_cell.angle_alpha   90.00
_cell.angle_beta   90.00
_cell.angle_gamma   90.00
#
_symmetry.space_group_name_H-M   'P 1'
#
loop_
_entity.id
_entity.type
_entity.pdbx_description
1 polymer ?
#
loop_
_entity_poly.entity_id
_entity_poly.type
_entity_poly.pdbx_seq_one_letter_code
_entity_poly.pdbx_strand_id
1 'polypeptide(L)'
;MFAKYGPVVFGIPLLILGVLWVFAPAMAAANLSSELLTGAALSTQIGDSAAFFLGSGFLLIMGGLKRDATMILIGGSLVGLVAPARIIAALVHGGDMTIEPIVVEILTLIVAYVAAKQIKNEASA
;
A
#
# COMPACT_ATOMS: atom_id res chain seq x y z
N MET A 1 3.12 -0.41 21.88
CA MET A 1 2.13 0.52 21.26
C MET A 1 2.36 0.71 19.76
N PHE A 2 3.60 0.97 19.32
CA PHE A 2 3.93 1.16 17.90
C PHE A 2 3.44 0.00 17.01
N ALA A 3 3.77 -1.26 17.35
CA ALA A 3 3.37 -2.40 16.52
C ALA A 3 1.85 -2.56 16.29
N LYS A 4 1.02 -1.98 17.16
CA LYS A 4 -0.42 -1.95 16.98
C LYS A 4 -0.86 -0.79 16.08
N TYR A 5 -0.43 0.43 16.40
CA TYR A 5 -0.97 1.65 15.77
C TYR A 5 -0.21 2.11 14.53
N GLY A 6 1.09 1.81 14.42
CA GLY A 6 1.91 2.16 13.25
C GLY A 6 1.31 1.60 11.95
N PRO A 7 1.10 0.28 11.83
CA PRO A 7 0.47 -0.32 10.66
C PRO A 7 -0.94 0.22 10.39
N VAL A 8 -1.73 0.47 11.44
CA VAL A 8 -3.10 1.01 11.31
C VAL A 8 -3.09 2.40 10.68
N VAL A 9 -2.19 3.29 11.13
CA VAL A 9 -2.06 4.66 10.59
C VAL A 9 -1.73 4.63 9.10
N PHE A 10 -0.89 3.71 8.65
CA PHE A 10 -0.55 3.56 7.23
C PHE A 10 -1.62 2.81 6.42
N GLY A 11 -2.38 1.92 7.05
CA GLY A 11 -3.45 1.17 6.39
C GLY A 11 -4.70 2.00 6.10
N ILE A 12 -5.03 3.00 6.92
CA ILE A 12 -6.20 3.87 6.74
C ILE A 12 -6.18 4.63 5.40
N PRO A 13 -5.12 5.39 5.04
CA PRO A 13 -5.10 6.10 3.76
C PRO A 13 -5.14 5.15 2.56
N LEU A 14 -4.56 3.94 2.67
CA LEU A 14 -4.67 2.90 1.64
C LEU A 14 -6.12 2.44 1.48
N LEU A 15 -6.83 2.13 2.57
CA LEU A 15 -8.25 1.78 2.50
C LEU A 15 -9.09 2.90 1.86
N ILE A 16 -8.86 4.14 2.25
CA ILE A 16 -9.56 5.30 1.67
C ILE A 16 -9.28 5.36 0.17
N LEU A 17 -8.01 5.24 -0.25
CA LEU A 17 -7.65 5.26 -1.66
C LEU A 17 -8.28 4.11 -2.45
N GLY A 18 -8.37 2.92 -1.86
CA GLY A 18 -9.07 1.78 -2.46
C GLY A 18 -10.57 2.04 -2.63
N VAL A 19 -11.23 2.68 -1.66
CA VAL A 19 -12.63 3.12 -1.77
C VAL A 19 -12.77 4.19 -2.85
N LEU A 20 -11.83 5.14 -2.93
CA LEU A 20 -11.85 6.17 -3.97
C LEU A 20 -11.69 5.58 -5.37
N TRP A 21 -10.88 4.54 -5.56
CA TRP A 21 -10.81 3.86 -6.86
C TRP A 21 -12.16 3.31 -7.33
N VAL A 22 -13.02 2.87 -6.41
CA VAL A 22 -14.35 2.35 -6.75
C VAL A 22 -15.35 3.47 -7.05
N PHE A 23 -15.37 4.53 -6.23
CA PHE A 23 -16.45 5.53 -6.27
C PHE A 23 -16.07 6.88 -6.90
N ALA A 24 -14.78 7.21 -6.93
CA ALA A 24 -14.25 8.47 -7.44
C ALA A 24 -12.85 8.28 -8.10
N PRO A 25 -12.75 7.45 -9.15
CA PRO A 25 -11.46 7.00 -9.68
C PRO A 25 -10.59 8.13 -10.25
N ALA A 26 -11.19 9.20 -10.77
CA ALA A 26 -10.44 10.39 -11.20
C ALA A 26 -9.66 11.03 -10.05
N MET A 27 -10.27 11.10 -8.86
CA MET A 27 -9.62 11.63 -7.67
C MET A 27 -8.54 10.68 -7.15
N ALA A 28 -8.78 9.37 -7.21
CA ALA A 28 -7.79 8.36 -6.83
C ALA A 28 -6.53 8.41 -7.72
N ALA A 29 -6.71 8.48 -9.05
CA ALA A 29 -5.63 8.57 -10.01
C ALA A 29 -4.78 9.85 -9.77
N ALA A 30 -5.44 10.99 -9.55
CA ALA A 30 -4.76 12.26 -9.26
C ALA A 30 -3.90 12.21 -7.98
N ASN A 31 -4.35 11.52 -6.93
CA ASN A 31 -3.57 11.34 -5.70
C ASN A 31 -2.30 10.50 -5.90
N LEU A 32 -2.23 9.72 -6.99
CA LEU A 32 -1.09 8.89 -7.34
C LEU A 32 -0.24 9.49 -8.47
N SER A 33 -0.47 10.76 -8.81
CA SER A 33 0.14 11.42 -9.98
C SER A 33 -0.03 10.59 -11.26
N SER A 34 -1.19 9.95 -11.40
CA SER A 34 -1.52 9.06 -12.52
C SER A 34 -2.72 9.61 -13.29
N GLU A 35 -2.75 9.35 -14.59
CA GLU A 35 -3.91 9.63 -15.42
C GLU A 35 -4.98 8.57 -15.26
N LEU A 36 -6.25 8.99 -15.34
CA LEU A 36 -7.35 8.06 -15.42
C LEU A 36 -7.44 7.50 -16.85
N LEU A 37 -7.32 6.19 -16.99
CA LEU A 37 -7.34 5.52 -18.29
C LEU A 37 -8.76 5.46 -18.87
N THR A 38 -8.90 4.89 -20.07
CA THR A 38 -10.19 4.77 -20.76
C THR A 38 -10.44 3.35 -21.27
N GLY A 39 -11.69 3.04 -21.62
CA GLY A 39 -12.07 1.74 -22.19
C GLY A 39 -11.74 0.57 -21.25
N ALA A 40 -11.23 -0.54 -21.80
CA ALA A 40 -10.87 -1.72 -21.01
C ALA A 40 -9.76 -1.42 -19.98
N ALA A 41 -8.82 -0.53 -20.31
CA ALA A 41 -7.75 -0.14 -19.41
C ALA A 41 -8.28 0.58 -18.15
N LEU A 42 -9.39 1.31 -18.26
CA LEU A 42 -10.05 1.93 -17.11
C LEU A 42 -10.57 0.88 -16.13
N SER A 43 -11.28 -0.14 -16.62
CA SER A 43 -11.81 -1.20 -15.75
C SER A 43 -10.69 -1.99 -15.07
N THR A 44 -9.59 -2.26 -15.77
CA THR A 44 -8.40 -2.91 -15.20
C THR A 44 -7.75 -2.02 -14.15
N GLN A 45 -7.52 -0.75 -14.46
CA GLN A 45 -6.92 0.21 -13.53
C GLN A 45 -7.73 0.33 -12.23
N ILE A 46 -9.06 0.46 -12.34
CA ILE A 46 -9.95 0.54 -11.18
C ILE A 46 -9.93 -0.76 -10.38
N GLY A 47 -10.13 -1.91 -11.05
CA GLY A 47 -10.22 -3.21 -10.39
C GLY A 47 -8.93 -3.58 -9.65
N ASP A 48 -7.80 -3.48 -10.34
CA ASP A 48 -6.49 -3.84 -9.80
C ASP A 48 -6.10 -2.91 -8.65
N SER A 49 -6.29 -1.60 -8.83
CA SER A 49 -5.94 -0.61 -7.79
C SER A 49 -6.85 -0.73 -6.57
N ALA A 50 -8.17 -0.87 -6.76
CA ALA A 50 -9.09 -1.04 -5.66
C ALA A 50 -8.77 -2.31 -4.85
N ALA A 51 -8.59 -3.45 -5.52
CA ALA A 51 -8.24 -4.71 -4.86
C ALA A 51 -6.92 -4.60 -4.09
N PHE A 52 -5.90 -3.99 -4.69
CA PHE A 52 -4.61 -3.79 -4.07
C PHE A 52 -4.67 -2.91 -2.82
N PHE A 53 -5.27 -1.72 -2.91
CA PHE A 53 -5.32 -0.75 -1.81
C PHE A 53 -6.26 -1.19 -0.69
N LEU A 54 -7.41 -1.78 -1.02
CA LEU A 54 -8.33 -2.35 -0.03
C LEU A 54 -7.69 -3.54 0.70
N GLY A 55 -7.04 -4.44 -0.05
CA GLY A 55 -6.39 -5.62 0.51
C GLY A 55 -5.21 -5.27 1.42
N SER A 56 -4.28 -4.46 0.93
CA SER A 56 -3.10 -4.04 1.70
C SER A 56 -3.48 -3.20 2.94
N GLY A 57 -4.40 -2.25 2.79
CA GLY A 57 -4.92 -1.45 3.89
C GLY A 57 -5.60 -2.30 4.97
N PHE A 58 -6.45 -3.25 4.56
CA PHE A 58 -7.09 -4.19 5.47
C PHE A 58 -6.07 -5.04 6.24
N LEU A 59 -5.08 -5.60 5.55
CA LEU A 59 -4.04 -6.43 6.17
C LEU A 59 -3.22 -5.66 7.21
N LEU A 60 -2.85 -4.41 6.91
CA LEU A 60 -2.13 -3.55 7.85
C LEU A 60 -2.96 -3.18 9.07
N ILE A 61 -4.23 -2.79 8.87
CA ILE A 61 -5.12 -2.42 9.98
C ILE A 61 -5.41 -3.64 10.86
N MET A 62 -5.90 -4.73 10.27
CA MET A 62 -6.27 -5.91 11.03
C MET A 62 -5.06 -6.58 11.64
N GLY A 63 -3.92 -6.61 10.94
CA GLY A 63 -2.66 -7.10 11.47
C GLY A 63 -2.20 -6.28 12.67
N GLY A 64 -2.26 -4.95 12.61
CA GLY A 64 -1.96 -4.09 13.76
C GLY A 64 -2.91 -4.34 14.95
N LEU A 65 -4.23 -4.33 14.71
CA LEU A 65 -5.25 -4.52 15.75
C LEU A 65 -5.19 -5.90 16.42
N LYS A 66 -4.99 -6.96 15.63
CA LYS A 66 -4.85 -8.34 16.12
C LYS A 66 -3.44 -8.68 16.60
N ARG A 67 -2.48 -7.78 16.39
CA ARG A 67 -1.05 -8.02 16.63
C ARG A 67 -0.54 -9.26 15.87
N ASP A 68 -0.96 -9.39 14.62
CA ASP A 68 -0.54 -10.46 13.72
C ASP A 68 0.60 -9.97 12.82
N ALA A 69 1.82 -10.45 13.11
CA ALA A 69 3.03 -10.07 12.39
C ALA A 69 3.00 -10.53 10.92
N THR A 70 2.34 -11.65 10.61
CA THR A 70 2.27 -12.20 9.25
C THR A 70 1.35 -11.34 8.40
N MET A 71 0.18 -10.97 8.91
CA MET A 71 -0.74 -10.06 8.21
C MET A 71 -0.08 -8.70 7.91
N ILE A 72 0.61 -8.12 8.91
CA ILE A 72 1.33 -6.85 8.73
C ILE A 72 2.40 -6.97 7.64
N LEU A 73 3.22 -8.03 7.67
CA LEU A 73 4.27 -8.23 6.68
C LEU A 73 3.73 -8.44 5.28
N ILE A 74 2.65 -9.20 5.11
CA ILE A 74 2.03 -9.39 3.79
C ILE A 74 1.52 -8.04 3.26
N GLY A 75 0.74 -7.31 4.06
CA GLY A 75 0.19 -6.01 3.65
C GLY A 75 1.28 -4.99 3.31
N GLY A 76 2.29 -4.85 4.17
CA GLY A 76 3.40 -3.94 3.94
C GLY A 76 4.31 -4.35 2.78
N SER A 77 4.50 -5.65 2.55
CA SER A 77 5.31 -6.14 1.42
C SER A 77 4.62 -5.90 0.08
N LEU A 78 3.29 -6.07 0.00
CA LEU A 78 2.54 -5.71 -1.20
C LEU A 78 2.77 -4.24 -1.58
N VAL A 79 2.72 -3.33 -0.61
CA VAL A 79 2.98 -1.91 -0.82
C VAL A 79 4.46 -1.65 -1.16
N GLY A 80 5.38 -2.26 -0.42
CA GLY A 80 6.82 -2.09 -0.65
C GLY A 80 7.31 -2.59 -2.01
N LEU A 81 6.65 -3.59 -2.60
CA LEU A 81 6.97 -4.11 -3.93
C LEU A 81 6.63 -3.15 -5.07
N VAL A 82 5.78 -2.15 -4.82
CA VAL A 82 5.43 -1.16 -5.85
C VAL A 82 6.64 -0.27 -6.19
N ALA A 83 7.45 0.10 -5.20
CA ALA A 83 8.61 0.97 -5.40
C ALA A 83 9.61 0.43 -6.45
N PRO A 84 10.15 -0.80 -6.34
CA PRO A 84 11.04 -1.33 -7.37
C PRO A 84 10.34 -1.47 -8.73
N ALA A 85 9.06 -1.88 -8.77
CA ALA A 85 8.31 -1.99 -10.03
C ALA A 85 8.16 -0.63 -10.73
N ARG A 86 7.86 0.42 -9.97
CA ARG A 86 7.72 1.81 -10.43
C ARG A 86 9.05 2.39 -10.91
N ILE A 87 10.14 2.11 -10.20
CA ILE A 87 11.51 2.48 -10.63
C ILE A 87 11.85 1.79 -11.95
N ILE A 88 11.57 0.49 -12.09
CA ILE A 88 11.80 -0.25 -13.34
C ILE A 88 10.93 0.33 -14.46
N ALA A 89 9.66 0.63 -14.20
CA ALA A 89 8.78 1.26 -15.18
C ALA A 89 9.34 2.60 -15.69
N ALA A 90 9.87 3.43 -14.78
CA ALA A 90 10.46 4.71 -15.15
C ALA A 90 11.76 4.56 -15.96
N LEU A 91 12.64 3.63 -15.56
CA LEU A 91 13.95 3.47 -16.19
C LEU A 91 13.92 2.66 -17.50
N VAL A 92 12.96 1.73 -17.65
CA VAL A 92 12.98 0.73 -18.73
C VAL A 92 11.78 0.86 -19.66
N HIS A 93 10.64 1.35 -19.18
CA HIS A 93 9.37 1.37 -19.94
C HIS A 93 8.87 2.78 -20.26
N GLY A 94 9.66 3.82 -19.99
CA GLY A 94 9.33 5.22 -20.31
C GLY A 94 8.26 5.83 -19.39
N GLY A 95 8.05 5.28 -18.20
CA GLY A 95 7.17 5.86 -17.19
C GLY A 95 7.80 7.04 -16.45
N ASP A 96 6.98 7.77 -15.70
CA ASP A 96 7.46 8.88 -14.87
C ASP A 96 8.04 8.40 -13.53
N MET A 97 9.13 9.04 -13.13
CA MET A 97 9.71 8.85 -11.80
C MET A 97 8.83 9.54 -10.75
N THR A 98 7.94 8.76 -10.14
CA THR A 98 6.93 9.21 -9.18
C THR A 98 7.48 9.10 -7.76
N ILE A 99 8.30 10.09 -7.36
CA ILE A 99 9.06 10.08 -6.11
C ILE A 99 8.17 10.05 -4.87
N GLU A 100 7.09 10.84 -4.84
CA GLU A 100 6.23 10.93 -3.66
C GLU A 100 5.56 9.59 -3.32
N PRO A 101 4.93 8.86 -4.28
CA PRO A 101 4.48 7.49 -4.05
C PRO A 101 5.58 6.54 -3.58
N ILE A 102 6.78 6.57 -4.21
CA ILE A 102 7.91 5.69 -3.84
C ILE A 102 8.29 5.85 -2.37
N VAL A 103 8.34 7.10 -1.88
CA VAL A 103 8.65 7.37 -0.47
C VAL A 103 7.60 6.75 0.44
N VAL A 104 6.30 6.92 0.14
CA VAL A 104 5.21 6.32 0.93
C VAL A 104 5.28 4.79 0.92
N GLU A 105 5.60 4.20 -0.22
CA GLU A 105 5.73 2.75 -0.39
C GLU A 105 6.84 2.17 0.50
N ILE A 106 8.01 2.81 0.50
CA ILE A 106 9.15 2.44 1.34
C ILE A 106 8.84 2.63 2.83
N LEU A 107 8.24 3.75 3.21
CA LEU A 107 7.87 4.01 4.61
C LEU A 107 6.86 2.98 5.13
N THR A 108 5.88 2.59 4.30
CA THR A 108 4.90 1.56 4.65
C THR A 108 5.58 0.22 4.93
N LEU A 109 6.53 -0.18 4.07
CA LEU A 109 7.31 -1.41 4.26
C LEU A 109 8.14 -1.37 5.54
N ILE A 110 8.81 -0.24 5.83
CA ILE A 110 9.60 -0.07 7.06
C ILE A 110 8.71 -0.20 8.29
N VAL A 111 7.56 0.48 8.31
CA VAL A 111 6.61 0.41 9.43
C VAL A 111 6.12 -1.01 9.63
N ALA A 112 5.76 -1.71 8.55
CA ALA A 112 5.32 -3.09 8.62
C ALA A 112 6.41 -4.02 9.17
N TYR A 113 7.64 -3.89 8.67
CA TYR A 113 8.77 -4.69 9.11
C TYR A 113 9.08 -4.47 10.59
N VAL A 114 9.17 -3.22 11.04
CA VAL A 114 9.48 -2.88 12.44
C VAL A 114 8.36 -3.36 13.37
N ALA A 115 7.09 -3.14 13.01
CA ALA A 115 5.95 -3.60 13.80
C ALA A 115 5.91 -5.13 13.94
N ALA A 116 6.11 -5.85 12.83
CA ALA A 116 6.13 -7.31 12.83
C ALA A 116 7.31 -7.88 13.64
N LYS A 117 8.50 -7.28 13.52
CA LYS A 117 9.67 -7.66 14.31
C LYS A 117 9.43 -7.45 15.81
N GLN A 118 8.82 -6.32 16.19
CA GLN A 118 8.46 -6.06 17.58
C GLN A 118 7.50 -7.13 18.14
N ILE A 119 6.46 -7.49 17.39
CA ILE A 119 5.50 -8.54 17.79
C ILE A 119 6.21 -9.89 17.98
N LYS A 120 7.09 -10.29 17.06
CA LYS A 120 7.82 -11.56 17.15
C LYS A 120 8.78 -11.61 18.35
N ASN A 121 9.46 -10.51 18.63
CA ASN A 121 10.36 -10.42 19.78
C ASN A 121 9.60 -10.54 21.10
N GLU A 122 8.45 -9.88 21.22
CA GLU A 122 7.59 -9.95 22.40
C GLU A 122 6.98 -11.36 22.62
N ALA A 123 6.82 -12.15 21.56
CA ALA A 123 6.35 -13.54 21.66
C ALA A 123 7.47 -14.55 22.00
N SER A 124 8.73 -14.14 21.91
CA SER A 124 9.92 -14.98 22.15
C SER A 124 10.58 -14.69 23.50
N ALA A 125 10.06 -13.73 24.26
CA ALA A 125 10.51 -13.31 25.58
C ALA A 125 9.59 -13.90 26.66
#